data_AF-A0A9D8RG50-F1
#
_entry.id   AF-A0A9D8RG50-F1
#
_cell.length_a   1.000
_cell.length_b   1.000
_cell.length_c   1.000
_cell.angle_alpha   90.00
_cell.angle_beta   90.00
_cell.angle_gamma   90.00
#
_symmetry.space_group_name_H-M   'P 1'
#
loop_
_entity.id
_entity.type
_entity.pdbx_description
1 polymer ?
#
loop_
_entity_poly.entity_id
_entity_poly.type
_entity_poly.pdbx_seq_one_letter_code
_entity_poly.pdbx_strand_id
1 'polypeptide(L)'
;MKTIFLLIGVRGAGKTTLLNNLNNIKDNSFYIMSSSTTRPKREKDEFILHEDVKKWNDNDFLYHISIGDNKYGLRKTEVDKIENSQIGITLYSPSSFEQIEKDQNNNPNIQFVTIGIDTIETIEEQEKRVGNDESRIDAPRDFDTYIDIIRNQCSITLKGDENSLVEQICTIGNLFIHGGVVAGKDLEVLLKNNLLVKNPIIINEEFECASYNFHVGDEYFISENNKNKNFKRTEREGVTIKPYTYVLVQTKEVMNLPSFIIGNFDLTVKLFHHGLIMSASTQIDPGYRGTLTCLLYNTSDEPIILREDDEFLTVQYITTTCITKGYKGARQKIEKLDGQIYGDSRIHSSSDLNKAVNAYKKGKFAFYATIIAAVLSCAGSIIGSFATSNKIVNKAENEIDGYKEKVISEEFKQDFYQTFKQDIYQEMKNEITAEIKQDIKIEIQNYTYGKE
;
A
#
# COMPACT_ATOMS: atom_id res chain seq x y z
N MET A 1 10.94 -26.13 -2.51
CA MET A 1 11.83 -25.37 -3.42
C MET A 1 13.03 -24.94 -2.60
N LYS A 2 14.26 -25.16 -3.06
CA LYS A 2 15.47 -24.71 -2.33
C LYS A 2 15.73 -23.25 -2.66
N THR A 3 16.06 -22.44 -1.66
CA THR A 3 16.37 -21.02 -1.85
C THR A 3 17.87 -20.79 -1.77
N ILE A 4 18.41 -20.06 -2.74
CA ILE A 4 19.84 -19.71 -2.82
C ILE A 4 19.98 -18.19 -2.90
N PHE A 5 20.68 -17.62 -1.93
CA PHE A 5 21.06 -16.22 -1.89
C PHE A 5 22.36 -16.02 -2.67
N LEU A 6 22.27 -15.19 -3.71
CA LEU A 6 23.39 -14.77 -4.54
C LEU A 6 23.89 -13.41 -4.07
N LEU A 7 25.00 -13.39 -3.33
CA LEU A 7 25.64 -12.16 -2.86
C LEU A 7 26.36 -11.48 -4.01
N ILE A 8 25.86 -10.32 -4.42
CA ILE A 8 26.35 -9.53 -5.53
C ILE A 8 26.89 -8.20 -5.00
N GLY A 9 28.06 -7.80 -5.45
CA GLY A 9 28.68 -6.56 -4.99
C GLY A 9 29.98 -6.32 -5.72
N VAL A 10 30.42 -5.07 -5.80
CA VAL A 10 31.75 -4.73 -6.34
C VAL A 10 32.87 -5.37 -5.52
N ARG A 11 34.09 -5.40 -6.05
CA ARG A 11 35.25 -5.89 -5.29
C ARG A 11 35.46 -5.01 -4.06
N GLY A 12 35.85 -5.61 -2.94
CA GLY A 12 36.01 -4.89 -1.66
C GLY A 12 34.72 -4.61 -0.88
N ALA A 13 33.54 -4.93 -1.43
CA ALA A 13 32.24 -4.66 -0.77
C ALA A 13 31.98 -5.47 0.53
N GLY A 14 32.92 -6.29 1.01
CA GLY A 14 32.76 -7.06 2.25
C GLY A 14 32.04 -8.40 2.14
N LYS A 15 31.75 -8.89 0.92
CA LYS A 15 31.00 -10.15 0.71
C LYS A 15 31.61 -11.37 1.42
N THR A 16 32.93 -11.58 1.30
CA THR A 16 33.62 -12.71 1.97
C THR A 16 33.60 -12.55 3.48
N THR A 17 33.80 -11.33 3.98
CA THR A 17 33.69 -11.02 5.42
C THR A 17 32.30 -11.35 5.96
N LEU A 18 31.25 -10.97 5.24
CA LEU A 18 29.87 -11.31 5.59
C LEU A 18 29.66 -12.83 5.70
N LEU A 19 30.14 -13.60 4.71
CA LEU A 19 30.06 -15.07 4.76
C LEU A 19 30.81 -15.65 5.97
N ASN A 20 32.00 -15.12 6.28
CA ASN A 20 32.77 -15.56 7.45
C ASN A 20 32.02 -15.32 8.76
N ASN A 21 31.38 -14.15 8.90
CA ASN A 21 30.63 -13.85 10.11
C ASN A 21 29.39 -14.72 10.26
N LEU A 22 28.68 -14.98 9.17
CA LEU A 22 27.56 -15.92 9.18
C LEU A 22 28.01 -17.32 9.61
N ASN A 23 29.18 -17.78 9.12
CA ASN A 23 29.76 -19.05 9.54
C ASN A 23 30.09 -19.07 11.04
N ASN A 24 30.62 -17.95 11.56
CA ASN A 24 31.07 -17.83 12.94
C ASN A 24 29.92 -17.76 13.95
N ILE A 25 28.79 -17.17 13.57
CA ILE A 25 27.61 -17.05 14.45
C ILE A 25 26.90 -18.40 14.63
N LYS A 26 27.23 -19.41 13.81
CA LYS A 26 26.64 -20.76 13.84
C LYS A 26 25.12 -20.74 13.74
N ASP A 27 24.60 -19.80 12.97
CA ASP A 27 23.20 -19.79 12.60
C ASP A 27 22.95 -20.94 11.61
N ASN A 28 22.26 -21.98 12.08
CA ASN A 28 21.97 -23.16 11.28
C ASN A 28 20.99 -22.88 10.13
N SER A 29 20.45 -21.67 10.02
CA SER A 29 19.55 -21.22 8.94
C SER A 29 20.28 -21.08 7.59
N PHE A 30 21.62 -21.00 7.60
CA PHE A 30 22.40 -20.82 6.38
C PHE A 30 23.34 -21.98 6.10
N TYR A 31 23.40 -22.37 4.83
CA TYR A 31 24.44 -23.25 4.30
C TYR A 31 25.36 -22.43 3.39
N ILE A 32 26.59 -22.17 3.84
CA ILE A 32 27.57 -21.41 3.05
C ILE A 32 28.16 -22.34 1.99
N MET A 33 27.82 -22.06 0.73
CA MET A 33 28.17 -22.91 -0.39
C MET A 33 29.55 -22.57 -0.92
N SER A 34 30.31 -23.60 -1.31
CA SER A 34 31.62 -23.38 -1.92
C SER A 34 31.49 -23.24 -3.43
N SER A 35 31.85 -22.07 -3.96
CA SER A 35 31.88 -21.85 -5.42
C SER A 35 33.16 -22.44 -6.04
N SER A 36 33.07 -23.05 -7.22
CA SER A 36 34.25 -23.54 -7.93
C SER A 36 34.81 -22.49 -8.87
N THR A 37 36.12 -22.53 -9.09
CA THR A 37 36.80 -21.70 -10.09
C THR A 37 38.01 -22.41 -10.69
N THR A 38 38.36 -22.06 -11.93
CA THR A 38 39.62 -22.50 -12.54
C THR A 38 40.79 -21.53 -12.31
N ARG A 39 40.56 -20.42 -11.59
CA ARG A 39 41.61 -19.44 -11.32
C ARG A 39 42.62 -19.96 -10.29
N PRO A 40 43.88 -19.48 -10.31
CA PRO A 40 44.87 -19.79 -9.29
C PRO A 40 44.39 -19.42 -7.88
N LYS A 41 44.77 -20.25 -6.90
CA LYS A 41 44.45 -20.03 -5.48
C LYS A 41 45.07 -18.76 -4.95
N ARG A 42 44.27 -17.97 -4.20
CA ARG A 42 44.72 -16.81 -3.43
C ARG A 42 44.67 -17.12 -1.93
N GLU A 43 45.39 -16.32 -1.16
CA GLU A 43 45.54 -16.50 0.29
C GLU A 43 44.21 -16.36 1.08
N LYS A 44 43.24 -15.60 0.53
CA LYS A 44 41.94 -15.30 1.16
C LYS A 44 40.75 -16.08 0.57
N ASP A 45 41.01 -17.21 -0.09
CA ASP A 45 39.99 -18.02 -0.76
C ASP A 45 39.37 -19.07 0.20
N GLU A 46 38.51 -18.63 1.12
CA GLU A 46 37.90 -19.48 2.16
C GLU A 46 36.67 -20.29 1.68
N PHE A 47 35.92 -19.77 0.70
CA PHE A 47 34.68 -20.40 0.17
C PHE A 47 34.78 -20.74 -1.32
N ILE A 48 35.99 -21.03 -1.79
CA ILE A 48 36.27 -21.25 -3.21
C ILE A 48 37.02 -22.57 -3.39
N LEU A 49 36.45 -23.46 -4.22
CA LEU A 49 37.07 -24.69 -4.67
C LEU A 49 37.86 -24.41 -5.95
N HIS A 50 39.14 -24.77 -5.96
CA HIS A 50 40.00 -24.59 -7.13
C HIS A 50 40.02 -25.86 -7.97
N GLU A 51 39.64 -25.72 -9.23
CA GLU A 51 39.52 -26.82 -10.18
C GLU A 51 40.54 -26.70 -11.30
N ASP A 52 40.99 -27.85 -11.78
CA ASP A 52 41.76 -27.92 -13.02
C ASP A 52 40.81 -27.65 -14.20
N VAL A 53 41.16 -26.69 -15.06
CA VAL A 53 40.43 -26.37 -16.30
C VAL A 53 40.13 -27.62 -17.11
N LYS A 54 41.07 -28.58 -17.16
CA LYS A 54 40.91 -29.82 -17.93
C LYS A 54 39.89 -30.78 -17.34
N LYS A 55 39.55 -30.63 -16.07
CA LYS A 55 38.56 -31.45 -15.35
C LYS A 55 37.20 -30.77 -15.25
N TRP A 56 37.09 -29.53 -15.74
CA TRP A 56 35.85 -28.77 -15.71
C TRP A 56 34.82 -29.37 -16.68
N ASN A 57 33.68 -29.80 -16.14
CA ASN A 57 32.54 -30.27 -16.91
C ASN A 57 31.31 -29.42 -16.59
N ASP A 58 30.83 -28.65 -17.58
CA ASP A 58 29.71 -27.72 -17.41
C ASP A 58 28.44 -28.42 -16.87
N ASN A 59 28.26 -29.73 -17.13
CA ASN A 59 27.10 -30.49 -16.65
C ASN A 59 27.06 -30.72 -15.13
N ASP A 60 28.21 -30.61 -14.45
CA ASP A 60 28.31 -30.77 -12.99
C ASP A 60 27.78 -29.53 -12.24
N PHE A 61 27.60 -28.42 -12.95
CA PHE A 61 27.29 -27.12 -12.39
C PHE A 61 25.80 -26.79 -12.50
N LEU A 62 25.27 -26.19 -11.44
CA LEU A 62 23.96 -25.56 -11.42
C LEU A 62 23.95 -24.33 -12.35
N TYR A 63 24.98 -23.51 -12.21
CA TYR A 63 25.32 -22.41 -13.10
C TYR A 63 26.83 -22.29 -13.22
N HIS A 64 27.29 -21.75 -14.34
CA HIS A 64 28.69 -21.38 -14.54
C HIS A 64 28.81 -20.11 -15.38
N ILE A 65 29.84 -19.32 -15.09
CA ILE A 65 30.16 -18.08 -15.77
C ILE A 65 31.64 -18.05 -16.14
N SER A 66 31.99 -17.29 -17.16
CA SER A 66 33.39 -17.03 -17.55
C SER A 66 33.74 -15.59 -17.25
N ILE A 67 34.85 -15.35 -16.55
CA ILE A 67 35.39 -14.03 -16.27
C ILE A 67 36.85 -14.02 -16.71
N GLY A 68 37.13 -13.31 -17.81
CA GLY A 68 38.40 -13.45 -18.53
C GLY A 68 38.60 -14.90 -18.98
N ASP A 69 39.79 -15.44 -18.73
CA ASP A 69 40.15 -16.83 -19.09
C ASP A 69 39.71 -17.87 -18.05
N ASN A 70 39.08 -17.44 -16.95
CA ASN A 70 38.73 -18.33 -15.85
C ASN A 70 37.23 -18.61 -15.81
N LYS A 71 36.89 -19.86 -15.49
CA LYS A 71 35.51 -20.27 -15.20
C LYS A 71 35.23 -20.16 -13.70
N TYR A 72 33.98 -19.88 -13.38
CA TYR A 72 33.42 -19.88 -12.04
C TYR A 72 32.05 -20.56 -12.07
N GLY A 73 31.63 -21.23 -11.01
CA GLY A 73 30.33 -21.89 -11.02
C GLY A 73 29.99 -22.52 -9.68
N LEU A 74 28.72 -22.85 -9.51
CA LEU A 74 28.22 -23.56 -8.34
C LEU A 74 27.88 -25.00 -8.71
N ARG A 75 28.48 -25.99 -8.05
CA ARG A 75 28.20 -27.40 -8.34
C ARG A 75 26.79 -27.80 -7.89
N LYS A 76 26.15 -28.70 -8.63
CA LYS A 76 24.86 -29.30 -8.23
C LYS A 76 24.97 -30.02 -6.89
N THR A 77 26.10 -30.69 -6.63
CA THR A 77 26.37 -31.38 -5.37
C THR A 77 26.45 -30.45 -4.15
N GLU A 78 26.73 -29.15 -4.33
CA GLU A 78 26.64 -28.18 -3.23
C GLU A 78 25.18 -27.86 -2.90
N VAL A 79 24.31 -27.81 -3.91
CA VAL A 79 22.87 -27.59 -3.71
C VAL A 79 22.26 -28.74 -2.92
N ASP A 80 22.69 -29.98 -3.18
CA ASP A 80 22.19 -31.18 -2.51
C ASP A 80 22.41 -31.14 -0.99
N LYS A 81 23.44 -30.43 -0.53
CA LYS A 81 23.78 -30.28 0.90
C LYS A 81 22.89 -29.29 1.65
N ILE A 82 22.12 -28.46 0.96
CA ILE A 82 21.16 -27.54 1.59
C ILE A 82 20.00 -28.34 2.19
N GLU A 83 19.80 -28.23 3.51
CA GLU A 83 18.66 -28.80 4.22
C GLU A 83 17.36 -28.00 3.99
N ASN A 84 16.20 -28.59 4.27
CA ASN A 84 14.90 -27.94 4.01
C ASN A 84 14.67 -26.66 4.84
N SER A 85 15.29 -26.56 6.02
CA SER A 85 15.25 -25.37 6.89
C SER A 85 16.40 -24.40 6.63
N GLN A 86 17.15 -24.59 5.54
CA GLN A 86 18.33 -23.80 5.23
C GLN A 86 18.19 -23.03 3.93
N ILE A 87 18.89 -21.91 3.90
CA ILE A 87 19.13 -21.11 2.72
C ILE A 87 20.58 -21.33 2.29
N GLY A 88 20.79 -21.73 1.03
CA GLY A 88 22.12 -21.74 0.44
C GLY A 88 22.59 -20.31 0.23
N ILE A 89 23.82 -19.97 0.56
CA ILE A 89 24.37 -18.64 0.31
C ILE A 89 25.72 -18.74 -0.39
N THR A 90 25.90 -17.95 -1.45
CA THR A 90 27.12 -17.98 -2.26
C THR A 90 27.42 -16.62 -2.89
N LEU A 91 28.64 -16.47 -3.39
CA LEU A 91 29.08 -15.30 -4.12
C LEU A 91 28.64 -15.37 -5.58
N TYR A 92 28.23 -14.23 -6.14
CA TYR A 92 27.91 -14.10 -7.55
C TYR A 92 28.51 -12.82 -8.14
N SER A 93 28.94 -12.88 -9.39
CA SER A 93 29.58 -11.74 -10.07
C SER A 93 28.52 -10.83 -10.70
N PRO A 94 28.58 -9.50 -10.48
CA PRO A 94 27.67 -8.58 -11.15
C PRO A 94 27.84 -8.60 -12.68
N SER A 95 29.03 -8.93 -13.19
CA SER A 95 29.30 -9.07 -14.64
C SER A 95 28.44 -10.08 -15.37
N SER A 96 27.80 -11.01 -14.64
CA SER A 96 27.01 -12.10 -15.21
C SER A 96 25.57 -12.07 -14.72
N PHE A 97 25.10 -10.91 -14.27
CA PHE A 97 23.75 -10.74 -13.70
C PHE A 97 22.64 -11.17 -14.66
N GLU A 98 22.76 -10.84 -15.95
CA GLU A 98 21.75 -11.21 -16.97
C GLU A 98 21.56 -12.73 -17.14
N GLN A 99 22.53 -13.55 -16.71
CA GLN A 99 22.43 -15.00 -16.80
C GLN A 99 21.48 -15.61 -15.76
N ILE A 100 21.22 -14.89 -14.65
CA ILE A 100 20.44 -15.40 -13.53
C ILE A 100 19.01 -15.78 -13.95
N GLU A 101 18.36 -15.01 -14.82
CA GLU A 101 17.02 -15.34 -15.31
C GLU A 101 17.02 -16.63 -16.13
N LYS A 102 18.05 -16.82 -16.97
CA LYS A 102 18.22 -18.06 -17.74
C LYS A 102 18.47 -19.26 -16.81
N ASP A 103 19.32 -19.11 -15.80
CA ASP A 103 19.63 -20.16 -14.84
C ASP A 103 18.42 -20.51 -13.97
N GLN A 104 17.63 -19.51 -13.58
CA GLN A 104 16.36 -19.69 -12.88
C GLN A 104 15.35 -20.49 -13.71
N ASN A 105 15.22 -20.19 -15.01
CA ASN A 105 14.32 -20.91 -15.92
C ASN A 105 14.77 -22.37 -16.15
N ASN A 106 16.08 -22.62 -16.18
CA ASN A 106 16.63 -23.97 -16.31
C ASN A 106 16.48 -24.81 -15.03
N ASN A 107 16.28 -24.17 -13.88
CA ASN A 107 16.25 -24.81 -12.56
C ASN A 107 14.98 -24.44 -11.77
N PRO A 108 13.78 -24.87 -12.19
CA PRO A 108 12.50 -24.44 -11.59
C PRO A 108 12.30 -24.86 -10.13
N ASN A 109 13.08 -25.82 -9.62
CA ASN A 109 13.01 -26.30 -8.23
C ASN A 109 13.90 -25.50 -7.27
N ILE A 110 14.65 -24.53 -7.79
CA ILE A 110 15.56 -23.66 -7.04
C ILE A 110 15.08 -22.23 -7.23
N GLN A 111 15.11 -21.44 -6.16
CA GLN A 111 14.84 -20.02 -6.20
C GLN A 111 16.13 -19.26 -5.96
N PHE A 112 16.56 -18.48 -6.96
CA PHE A 112 17.65 -17.53 -6.80
C PHE A 112 17.13 -16.20 -6.27
N VAL A 113 17.74 -15.72 -5.18
CA VAL A 113 17.46 -14.41 -4.59
C VAL A 113 18.72 -13.57 -4.69
N THR A 114 18.65 -12.48 -5.44
CA THR A 114 19.79 -11.57 -5.63
C THR A 114 19.87 -10.56 -4.50
N ILE A 115 20.98 -10.60 -3.75
CA ILE A 115 21.27 -9.70 -2.64
C ILE A 115 22.44 -8.82 -3.01
N GLY A 116 22.15 -7.56 -3.30
CA GLY A 116 23.14 -6.53 -3.59
C GLY A 116 23.77 -5.99 -2.30
N ILE A 117 25.09 -6.01 -2.20
CA ILE A 117 25.85 -5.44 -1.08
C ILE A 117 26.37 -4.07 -1.51
N ASP A 118 25.69 -3.01 -1.08
CA ASP A 118 25.95 -1.61 -1.44
C ASP A 118 26.70 -0.89 -0.30
N THR A 119 27.97 -1.25 -0.11
CA THR A 119 28.83 -0.70 0.95
C THR A 119 29.95 0.18 0.45
N ILE A 120 30.04 0.39 -0.86
CA ILE A 120 31.07 1.21 -1.52
C ILE A 120 30.35 2.20 -2.43
N GLU A 121 30.61 3.48 -2.23
CA GLU A 121 29.93 4.53 -3.00
C GLU A 121 30.71 4.97 -4.24
N THR A 122 32.04 4.98 -4.15
CA THR A 122 32.92 5.49 -5.22
C THR A 122 34.05 4.52 -5.54
N ILE A 123 34.65 4.69 -6.71
CA ILE A 123 35.81 3.89 -7.12
C ILE A 123 37.00 4.14 -6.20
N GLU A 124 37.23 5.37 -5.74
CA GLU A 124 38.35 5.70 -4.83
C GLU A 124 38.19 5.00 -3.47
N GLU A 125 36.96 4.80 -3.00
CA GLU A 125 36.71 3.98 -1.81
C GLU A 125 37.02 2.50 -2.08
N GLN A 126 36.65 1.99 -3.26
CA GLN A 126 37.03 0.63 -3.67
C GLN A 126 38.55 0.45 -3.66
N GLU A 127 39.30 1.37 -4.29
CA GLU A 127 40.76 1.34 -4.38
C GLU A 127 41.39 1.17 -2.99
N LYS A 128 40.94 2.00 -2.02
CA LYS A 128 41.38 1.91 -0.63
C LYS A 128 41.06 0.56 0.00
N ARG A 129 39.83 0.05 -0.18
CA ARG A 129 39.40 -1.24 0.42
C ARG A 129 40.11 -2.45 -0.16
N VAL A 130 40.52 -2.39 -1.42
CA VAL A 130 41.29 -3.49 -2.05
C VAL A 130 42.79 -3.36 -1.82
N GLY A 131 43.24 -2.34 -1.09
CA GLY A 131 44.64 -2.11 -0.75
C GLY A 131 45.47 -1.52 -1.89
N ASN A 132 44.83 -0.77 -2.80
CA ASN A 132 45.43 -0.22 -4.03
C ASN A 132 46.02 -1.29 -4.98
N ASP A 133 45.50 -2.52 -4.91
CA ASP A 133 45.85 -3.58 -5.86
C ASP A 133 45.11 -3.33 -7.19
N GLU A 134 45.83 -2.84 -8.20
CA GLU A 134 45.31 -2.55 -9.56
C GLU A 134 44.57 -3.74 -10.19
N SER A 135 44.98 -4.98 -9.90
CA SER A 135 44.29 -6.17 -10.41
C SER A 135 42.91 -6.39 -9.81
N ARG A 136 42.60 -5.67 -8.72
CA ARG A 136 41.38 -5.76 -7.91
C ARG A 136 40.50 -4.51 -7.98
N ILE A 137 40.93 -3.49 -8.70
CA ILE A 137 40.15 -2.28 -9.00
C ILE A 137 39.31 -2.59 -10.23
N ASP A 138 38.00 -2.35 -10.16
CA ASP A 138 37.12 -2.51 -11.31
C ASP A 138 37.33 -1.32 -12.27
N ALA A 139 37.22 -1.54 -13.58
CA ALA A 139 37.31 -0.41 -14.52
C ALA A 139 36.15 0.58 -14.25
N PRO A 140 36.34 1.91 -14.38
CA PRO A 140 35.31 2.88 -14.00
C PRO A 140 33.93 2.62 -14.61
N ARG A 141 33.89 2.27 -15.90
CA ARG A 141 32.64 1.92 -16.59
C ARG A 141 31.97 0.67 -16.02
N ASP A 142 32.76 -0.32 -15.63
CA ASP A 142 32.25 -1.56 -15.04
C ASP A 142 31.75 -1.29 -13.63
N PHE A 143 32.45 -0.44 -12.86
CA PHE A 143 32.04 -0.02 -11.53
C PHE A 143 30.65 0.62 -11.55
N ASP A 144 30.42 1.62 -12.41
CA ASP A 144 29.11 2.26 -12.54
C ASP A 144 28.00 1.27 -12.92
N THR A 145 28.31 0.36 -13.85
CA THR A 145 27.39 -0.70 -14.27
C THR A 145 27.06 -1.64 -13.11
N TYR A 146 28.05 -2.04 -12.32
CA TYR A 146 27.84 -2.91 -11.17
C TYR A 146 27.05 -2.24 -10.06
N ILE A 147 27.30 -0.95 -9.81
CA ILE A 147 26.53 -0.17 -8.85
C ILE A 147 25.06 -0.07 -9.28
N ASP A 148 24.77 0.13 -10.57
CA ASP A 148 23.39 0.09 -11.08
C ASP A 148 22.74 -1.28 -10.84
N ILE A 149 23.42 -2.37 -11.17
CA ILE A 149 22.92 -3.73 -10.93
C ILE A 149 22.58 -3.94 -9.44
N ILE A 150 23.48 -3.54 -8.54
CA ILE A 150 23.33 -3.70 -7.09
C ILE A 150 22.13 -2.91 -6.56
N ARG A 151 21.95 -1.65 -7.01
CA ARG A 151 20.95 -0.72 -6.46
C ARG A 151 19.58 -0.83 -7.11
N ASN A 152 19.53 -1.18 -8.40
CA ASN A 152 18.31 -1.09 -9.19
C ASN A 152 17.81 -2.44 -9.73
N GLN A 153 18.65 -3.47 -9.79
CA GLN A 153 18.29 -4.75 -10.41
C GLN A 153 18.26 -5.91 -9.41
N CYS A 154 19.07 -5.87 -8.36
CA CYS A 154 19.00 -6.85 -7.28
C CYS A 154 17.62 -6.81 -6.59
N SER A 155 17.17 -7.98 -6.15
CA SER A 155 15.86 -8.13 -5.53
C SER A 155 15.82 -7.50 -4.13
N ILE A 156 16.96 -7.54 -3.46
CA ILE A 156 17.20 -6.93 -2.14
C ILE A 156 18.55 -6.22 -2.20
N THR A 157 18.65 -5.03 -1.61
CA THR A 157 19.91 -4.27 -1.52
C THR A 157 20.18 -3.97 -0.06
N LEU A 158 21.32 -4.43 0.46
CA LEU A 158 21.75 -4.24 1.84
C LEU A 158 22.82 -3.14 1.91
N LYS A 159 22.78 -2.37 3.00
CA LYS A 159 23.70 -1.27 3.30
C LYS A 159 24.09 -1.29 4.77
N GLY A 160 25.18 -0.62 5.11
CA GLY A 160 25.63 -0.47 6.49
C GLY A 160 26.96 -1.15 6.75
N ASP A 161 27.33 -1.21 8.02
CA ASP A 161 28.53 -1.89 8.48
C ASP A 161 28.37 -3.41 8.52
N GLU A 162 29.47 -4.08 8.85
CA GLU A 162 29.57 -5.53 8.90
C GLU A 162 28.54 -6.20 9.83
N ASN A 163 28.27 -5.61 11.00
CA ASN A 163 27.31 -6.16 11.96
C ASN A 163 25.88 -5.95 11.46
N SER A 164 25.58 -4.77 10.93
CA SER A 164 24.27 -4.46 10.37
C SER A 164 23.94 -5.37 9.18
N LEU A 165 24.90 -5.67 8.30
CA LEU A 165 24.69 -6.59 7.18
C LEU A 165 24.36 -8.01 7.62
N VAL A 166 25.05 -8.50 8.67
CA VAL A 166 24.78 -9.81 9.28
C VAL A 166 23.37 -9.84 9.88
N GLU A 167 22.99 -8.81 10.62
CA GLU A 167 21.66 -8.73 11.21
C GLU A 167 20.55 -8.68 10.14
N GLN A 168 20.73 -7.87 9.10
CA GLN A 168 19.81 -7.79 7.97
C GLN A 168 19.67 -9.13 7.25
N ILE A 169 20.77 -9.81 6.93
CA ILE A 169 20.70 -11.06 6.17
C ILE A 169 20.10 -12.20 7.01
N CYS A 170 20.40 -12.28 8.30
CA CYS A 170 19.73 -13.21 9.22
C CYS A 170 18.23 -12.94 9.31
N THR A 171 17.82 -11.67 9.44
CA THR A 171 16.41 -11.26 9.46
C THR A 171 15.70 -11.68 8.17
N ILE A 172 16.28 -11.37 7.01
CA ILE A 172 15.73 -11.78 5.71
C ILE A 172 15.66 -13.30 5.59
N GLY A 173 16.71 -14.02 6.01
CA GLY A 173 16.74 -15.47 5.96
C GLY A 173 15.61 -16.11 6.77
N ASN A 174 15.39 -15.62 8.00
CA ASN A 174 14.28 -16.05 8.85
C ASN A 174 12.92 -15.83 8.17
N LEU A 175 12.74 -14.69 7.50
CA LEU A 175 11.51 -14.39 6.76
C LEU A 175 11.30 -15.35 5.57
N PHE A 176 12.36 -15.78 4.89
CA PHE A 176 12.26 -16.78 3.82
C PHE A 176 11.97 -18.20 4.35
N ILE A 177 12.48 -18.55 5.53
CA ILE A 177 12.30 -19.89 6.12
C ILE A 177 10.91 -20.05 6.73
N HIS A 178 10.45 -19.04 7.47
CA HIS A 178 9.20 -19.13 8.25
C HIS A 178 8.02 -18.47 7.55
N GLY A 179 8.26 -17.36 6.85
CA GLY A 179 7.22 -16.52 6.26
C GLY A 179 6.22 -15.97 7.28
N GLY A 180 5.13 -15.40 6.76
CA GLY A 180 4.03 -14.85 7.53
C GLY A 180 4.10 -13.33 7.69
N VAL A 181 3.50 -12.86 8.78
CA VAL A 181 3.51 -11.45 9.17
C VAL A 181 4.87 -11.10 9.77
N VAL A 182 5.46 -9.97 9.36
CA VAL A 182 6.73 -9.48 9.91
C VAL A 182 6.50 -8.95 11.33
N ALA A 183 7.11 -9.61 12.31
CA ALA A 183 7.02 -9.23 13.72
C ALA A 183 7.89 -8.00 14.04
N GLY A 184 7.61 -7.34 15.16
CA GLY A 184 8.23 -6.06 15.53
C GLY A 184 9.77 -6.04 15.54
N LYS A 185 10.41 -7.11 16.05
CA LYS A 185 11.87 -7.23 16.05
C LYS A 185 12.46 -7.26 14.63
N ASP A 186 11.86 -8.04 13.73
CA ASP A 186 12.32 -8.13 12.34
C ASP A 186 11.98 -6.82 11.59
N LEU A 187 10.80 -6.25 11.87
CA LEU A 187 10.34 -4.99 11.33
C LEU A 187 11.30 -3.85 11.66
N GLU A 188 11.81 -3.79 12.88
CA GLU A 188 12.79 -2.80 13.33
C GLU A 188 14.07 -2.87 12.49
N VAL A 189 14.64 -4.06 12.32
CA VAL A 189 15.85 -4.25 11.50
C VAL A 189 15.60 -3.80 10.07
N LEU A 190 14.46 -4.18 9.48
CA LEU A 190 14.14 -3.82 8.11
C LEU A 190 13.89 -2.31 7.94
N LEU A 191 13.23 -1.65 8.91
CA LEU A 191 12.97 -0.21 8.86
C LEU A 191 14.26 0.60 9.06
N LYS A 192 15.05 0.32 10.11
CA LYS A 192 16.31 1.03 10.39
C LYS A 192 17.28 0.99 9.21
N ASN A 193 17.23 -0.09 8.41
CA ASN A 193 18.05 -0.27 7.22
C ASN A 193 17.37 0.14 5.90
N ASN A 194 16.26 0.88 5.96
CA ASN A 194 15.54 1.41 4.81
C ASN A 194 15.00 0.34 3.83
N LEU A 195 14.81 -0.90 4.28
CA LEU A 195 14.36 -2.01 3.44
C LEU A 195 12.85 -2.03 3.21
N LEU A 196 12.05 -1.36 4.06
CA LEU A 196 10.59 -1.29 3.90
C LEU A 196 10.09 0.12 3.59
N VAL A 197 10.72 1.13 4.18
CA VAL A 197 10.39 2.54 4.06
C VAL A 197 11.69 3.32 3.94
N LYS A 198 11.78 4.32 3.04
CA LYS A 198 12.94 5.21 2.98
C LYS A 198 12.85 6.23 4.12
N ASN A 199 13.96 6.38 4.86
CA ASN A 199 14.12 7.33 5.96
C ASN A 199 12.91 7.30 6.92
N PRO A 200 12.60 6.14 7.55
CA PRO A 200 11.42 6.02 8.40
C PRO A 200 11.49 6.94 9.62
N ILE A 201 10.32 7.33 10.11
CA ILE A 201 10.16 8.12 11.33
C ILE A 201 10.05 7.16 12.50
N ILE A 202 11.16 6.93 13.20
CA ILE A 202 11.22 6.01 14.34
C ILE A 202 11.26 6.84 15.63
N ILE A 203 10.15 6.85 16.38
CA ILE A 203 10.00 7.58 17.64
C ILE A 203 9.79 6.54 18.75
N ASN A 204 10.71 6.47 19.71
CA ASN A 204 10.76 5.52 20.83
C ASN A 204 10.92 4.05 20.39
N GLU A 205 12.03 3.44 20.81
CA GLU A 205 12.72 2.31 20.16
C GLU A 205 12.08 0.91 20.32
N GLU A 206 10.84 0.80 20.78
CA GLU A 206 10.24 -0.52 21.05
C GLU A 206 9.17 -0.88 20.00
N PHE A 207 9.60 -1.53 18.92
CA PHE A 207 8.72 -2.21 17.98
C PHE A 207 8.20 -3.52 18.61
N GLU A 208 7.20 -3.42 19.50
CA GLU A 208 6.59 -4.62 20.10
C GLU A 208 5.54 -5.28 19.19
N CYS A 209 4.98 -4.51 18.25
CA CYS A 209 3.88 -4.93 17.38
C CYS A 209 4.32 -5.29 15.96
N ALA A 210 3.43 -5.92 15.20
CA ALA A 210 3.66 -6.34 13.81
C ALA A 210 3.20 -5.31 12.76
N SER A 211 3.36 -4.02 13.09
CA SER A 211 2.92 -2.92 12.24
C SER A 211 3.73 -1.66 12.46
N TYR A 212 3.73 -0.78 11.46
CA TYR A 212 4.34 0.56 11.54
C TYR A 212 3.33 1.60 11.02
N ASN A 213 3.20 2.71 11.76
CA ASN A 213 2.26 3.76 11.44
C ASN A 213 2.85 4.75 10.43
N PHE A 214 2.02 5.19 9.50
CA PHE A 214 2.37 6.22 8.52
C PHE A 214 1.67 7.54 8.86
N HIS A 215 2.33 8.64 8.51
CA HIS A 215 1.93 9.98 8.84
C HIS A 215 1.40 10.74 7.62
N VAL A 216 0.53 11.72 7.87
CA VAL A 216 0.01 12.62 6.83
C VAL A 216 1.15 13.43 6.22
N GLY A 217 1.25 13.39 4.90
CA GLY A 217 2.26 14.09 4.10
C GLY A 217 1.93 15.56 3.84
N ASP A 218 2.75 16.20 3.01
CA ASP A 218 2.70 17.63 2.74
C ASP A 218 1.79 18.03 1.56
N GLU A 219 1.10 17.07 0.94
CA GLU A 219 0.20 17.29 -0.21
C GLU A 219 -1.16 16.63 -0.01
N TYR A 220 -2.22 17.34 -0.37
CA TYR A 220 -3.58 16.82 -0.44
C TYR A 220 -4.36 17.43 -1.62
N PHE A 221 -5.48 16.80 -1.96
CA PHE A 221 -6.40 17.29 -2.98
C PHE A 221 -7.86 17.17 -2.54
N ILE A 222 -8.59 18.29 -2.61
CA ILE A 222 -10.05 18.35 -2.40
C ILE A 222 -10.67 18.82 -3.72
N SER A 223 -11.67 18.08 -4.20
CA SER A 223 -12.45 18.47 -5.37
C SER A 223 -13.44 19.58 -5.03
N GLU A 224 -12.98 20.83 -5.06
CA GLU A 224 -13.84 22.01 -4.98
C GLU A 224 -14.03 22.58 -6.40
N ASN A 225 -15.19 22.31 -7.00
CA ASN A 225 -15.72 22.96 -8.21
C ASN A 225 -15.10 22.62 -9.58
N ASN A 226 -14.90 21.33 -9.93
CA ASN A 226 -14.83 20.78 -11.31
C ASN A 226 -13.96 21.50 -12.37
N LYS A 227 -13.13 22.48 -12.02
CA LYS A 227 -12.52 23.38 -13.01
C LYS A 227 -11.00 23.37 -13.03
N ASN A 228 -10.31 22.93 -11.97
CA ASN A 228 -8.85 22.74 -11.98
C ASN A 228 -8.41 21.71 -10.93
N LYS A 229 -7.48 20.81 -11.29
CA LYS A 229 -6.76 19.93 -10.35
C LYS A 229 -5.73 20.75 -9.55
N ASN A 230 -6.19 21.65 -8.69
CA ASN A 230 -5.28 22.40 -7.83
C ASN A 230 -4.97 21.57 -6.58
N PHE A 231 -3.82 20.91 -6.59
CA PHE A 231 -3.23 20.29 -5.39
C PHE A 231 -2.89 21.38 -4.38
N LYS A 232 -3.19 21.13 -3.11
CA LYS A 232 -2.90 22.04 -2.02
C LYS A 232 -1.82 21.42 -1.15
N ARG A 233 -0.92 22.26 -0.64
CA ARG A 233 0.03 21.82 0.38
C ARG A 233 -0.68 21.75 1.72
N THR A 234 -0.39 20.70 2.49
CA THR A 234 -0.82 20.60 3.88
C THR A 234 -0.11 21.71 4.65
N GLU A 235 -0.87 22.64 5.23
CA GLU A 235 -0.32 23.71 6.08
C GLU A 235 -0.35 23.26 7.54
N ARG A 236 0.33 24.00 8.42
CA ARG A 236 0.37 23.73 9.87
C ARG A 236 -1.03 23.62 10.51
N GLU A 237 -2.01 24.31 9.96
CA GLU A 237 -3.40 24.29 10.43
C GLU A 237 -4.14 22.97 10.08
N GLY A 238 -3.58 22.17 9.16
CA GLY A 238 -4.14 20.91 8.69
C GLY A 238 -5.15 21.05 7.56
N VAL A 239 -5.49 19.92 6.95
CA VAL A 239 -6.59 19.82 5.98
C VAL A 239 -7.91 19.57 6.73
N THR A 240 -8.87 20.47 6.52
CA THR A 240 -10.23 20.30 7.05
C THR A 240 -11.08 19.52 6.05
N ILE A 241 -11.47 18.31 6.42
CA ILE A 241 -12.36 17.43 5.66
C ILE A 241 -13.78 17.70 6.11
N LYS A 242 -14.54 18.42 5.28
CA LYS A 242 -15.94 18.76 5.56
C LYS A 242 -16.80 17.50 5.68
N PRO A 243 -17.92 17.55 6.41
CA PRO A 243 -18.91 16.49 6.44
C PRO A 243 -19.27 15.99 5.05
N TYR A 244 -19.31 14.67 4.89
CA TYR A 244 -19.70 14.00 3.65
C TYR A 244 -18.81 14.34 2.44
N THR A 245 -17.55 14.75 2.63
CA THR A 245 -16.64 15.07 1.51
C THR A 245 -15.51 14.07 1.37
N TYR A 246 -14.98 13.99 0.15
CA TYR A 246 -13.77 13.26 -0.17
C TYR A 246 -12.55 14.19 -0.13
N VAL A 247 -11.45 13.64 0.37
CA VAL A 247 -10.11 14.22 0.23
C VAL A 247 -9.16 13.12 -0.23
N LEU A 248 -8.19 13.51 -1.05
CA LEU A 248 -7.06 12.67 -1.40
C LEU A 248 -5.86 13.12 -0.57
N VAL A 249 -5.28 12.23 0.23
CA VAL A 249 -4.17 12.54 1.14
C VAL A 249 -2.98 11.65 0.82
N GLN A 250 -1.80 12.23 0.75
CA GLN A 250 -0.55 11.51 0.56
C GLN A 250 0.08 11.15 1.91
N THR A 251 0.82 10.05 1.97
CA THR A 251 1.69 9.73 3.12
C THR A 251 2.98 10.54 3.12
N LYS A 252 3.52 10.80 4.31
CA LYS A 252 4.85 11.39 4.49
C LYS A 252 5.96 10.39 4.15
N GLU A 253 5.73 9.13 4.48
CA GLU A 253 6.63 8.02 4.20
C GLU A 253 6.64 7.63 2.73
N VAL A 254 7.82 7.23 2.27
CA VAL A 254 8.05 6.64 0.95
C VAL A 254 8.31 5.14 1.13
N MET A 255 7.39 4.31 0.65
CA MET A 255 7.57 2.86 0.63
C MET A 255 8.79 2.45 -0.18
N ASN A 256 9.42 1.36 0.22
CA ASN A 256 10.61 0.78 -0.41
C ASN A 256 10.62 -0.75 -0.35
N LEU A 257 9.49 -1.41 -0.64
CA LEU A 257 9.35 -2.84 -0.39
C LEU A 257 10.35 -3.69 -1.22
N PRO A 258 10.90 -4.77 -0.66
CA PRO A 258 11.59 -5.78 -1.45
C PRO A 258 10.57 -6.62 -2.23
N SER A 259 11.04 -7.37 -3.24
CA SER A 259 10.15 -8.13 -4.13
C SER A 259 9.54 -9.40 -3.51
N PHE A 260 9.77 -9.65 -2.23
CA PHE A 260 9.19 -10.78 -1.49
C PHE A 260 8.33 -10.35 -0.29
N ILE A 261 8.04 -9.06 -0.13
CA ILE A 261 7.18 -8.54 0.94
C ILE A 261 6.08 -7.70 0.32
N ILE A 262 4.84 -7.95 0.72
CA ILE A 262 3.69 -7.07 0.46
C ILE A 262 3.41 -6.21 1.68
N GLY A 263 2.76 -5.08 1.47
CA GLY A 263 2.20 -4.26 2.55
C GLY A 263 0.68 -4.33 2.52
N ASN A 264 0.05 -4.39 3.69
CA ASN A 264 -1.37 -4.11 3.86
C ASN A 264 -1.52 -2.94 4.81
N PHE A 265 -2.35 -1.96 4.46
CA PHE A 265 -2.54 -0.78 5.30
C PHE A 265 -4.02 -0.46 5.50
N ASP A 266 -4.35 0.06 6.67
CA ASP A 266 -5.68 0.57 6.97
C ASP A 266 -5.58 1.87 7.78
N LEU A 267 -6.70 2.61 7.87
CA LEU A 267 -6.80 3.78 8.74
C LEU A 267 -6.56 3.38 10.20
N THR A 268 -5.97 4.31 10.97
CA THR A 268 -5.91 4.14 12.41
C THR A 268 -7.33 4.02 12.98
N VAL A 269 -7.50 3.12 13.95
CA VAL A 269 -8.80 2.88 14.62
C VAL A 269 -9.39 4.19 15.18
N LYS A 270 -8.53 5.11 15.63
CA LYS A 270 -8.92 6.46 16.05
C LYS A 270 -9.67 7.21 14.95
N LEU A 271 -9.15 7.27 13.73
CA LEU A 271 -9.79 8.02 12.64
C LEU A 271 -11.06 7.33 12.14
N PHE A 272 -11.06 5.99 12.12
CA PHE A 272 -12.26 5.22 11.79
C PHE A 272 -13.43 5.57 12.73
N HIS A 273 -13.19 5.65 14.04
CA HIS A 273 -14.23 6.03 15.01
C HIS A 273 -14.72 7.48 14.88
N HIS A 274 -13.94 8.38 14.28
CA HIS A 274 -14.39 9.74 13.97
C HIS A 274 -15.20 9.81 12.68
N GLY A 275 -15.49 8.67 12.02
CA GLY A 275 -16.25 8.62 10.79
C GLY A 275 -15.42 8.88 9.53
N LEU A 276 -14.10 8.67 9.58
CA LEU A 276 -13.26 8.68 8.39
C LEU A 276 -13.17 7.27 7.80
N ILE A 277 -13.46 7.14 6.51
CA ILE A 277 -13.38 5.86 5.78
C ILE A 277 -12.38 5.99 4.64
N MET A 278 -11.58 4.95 4.42
CA MET A 278 -10.68 4.86 3.28
C MET A 278 -11.34 4.10 2.14
N SER A 279 -11.54 4.77 1.01
CA SER A 279 -12.15 4.23 -0.21
C SER A 279 -11.08 3.83 -1.23
N ALA A 280 -10.14 2.98 -0.83
CA ALA A 280 -9.03 2.51 -1.67
C ALA A 280 -8.69 1.03 -1.39
N SER A 281 -8.09 0.36 -2.37
CA SER A 281 -7.48 -0.96 -2.15
C SER A 281 -6.33 -0.86 -1.15
N THR A 282 -6.32 -1.75 -0.17
CA THR A 282 -5.39 -1.73 0.99
C THR A 282 -4.11 -2.52 0.77
N GLN A 283 -3.96 -3.18 -0.38
CA GLN A 283 -2.78 -3.98 -0.71
C GLN A 283 -1.73 -3.16 -1.46
N ILE A 284 -0.48 -3.33 -1.05
CA ILE A 284 0.72 -2.78 -1.66
C ILE A 284 1.52 -3.93 -2.25
N ASP A 285 1.72 -3.89 -3.56
CA ASP A 285 2.38 -4.96 -4.30
C ASP A 285 3.87 -5.09 -3.93
N PRO A 286 4.43 -6.32 -4.01
CA PRO A 286 5.82 -6.53 -3.67
C PRO A 286 6.75 -5.78 -4.63
N GLY A 287 7.83 -5.20 -4.12
CA GLY A 287 8.72 -4.35 -4.90
C GLY A 287 8.21 -2.92 -5.16
N TYR A 288 7.05 -2.53 -4.62
CA TYR A 288 6.55 -1.16 -4.76
C TYR A 288 7.45 -0.15 -4.04
N ARG A 289 7.74 0.97 -4.71
CA ARG A 289 8.47 2.10 -4.17
C ARG A 289 7.70 3.38 -4.47
N GLY A 290 7.47 4.23 -3.47
CA GLY A 290 6.70 5.46 -3.65
C GLY A 290 5.86 5.80 -2.43
N THR A 291 5.26 6.99 -2.42
CA THR A 291 4.31 7.38 -1.38
C THR A 291 2.95 6.75 -1.63
N LEU A 292 2.20 6.48 -0.57
CA LEU A 292 0.83 6.00 -0.70
C LEU A 292 -0.12 7.18 -0.78
N THR A 293 -1.19 7.01 -1.53
CA THR A 293 -2.26 8.00 -1.63
C THR A 293 -3.58 7.36 -1.24
N CYS A 294 -4.25 8.01 -0.28
CA CYS A 294 -5.49 7.53 0.31
C CYS A 294 -6.64 8.43 -0.09
N LEU A 295 -7.68 7.84 -0.69
CA LEU A 295 -8.96 8.52 -0.88
C LEU A 295 -9.79 8.35 0.39
N LEU A 296 -9.93 9.42 1.15
CA LEU A 296 -10.61 9.44 2.43
C LEU A 296 -11.98 10.11 2.29
N TYR A 297 -12.99 9.54 2.94
CA TYR A 297 -14.36 10.04 2.98
C TYR A 297 -14.77 10.29 4.43
N ASN A 298 -15.21 11.51 4.73
CA ASN A 298 -15.80 11.83 6.03
C ASN A 298 -17.29 11.48 6.01
N THR A 299 -17.70 10.43 6.72
CA THR A 299 -19.11 10.02 6.88
C THR A 299 -19.83 10.71 8.03
N SER A 300 -19.13 11.48 8.86
CA SER A 300 -19.72 12.19 9.99
C SER A 300 -20.37 13.51 9.57
N ASP A 301 -21.18 14.08 10.47
CA ASP A 301 -21.76 15.42 10.37
C ASP A 301 -20.83 16.53 10.89
N GLU A 302 -19.65 16.19 11.40
CA GLU A 302 -18.64 17.11 11.93
C GLU A 302 -17.40 17.18 11.02
N PRO A 303 -16.68 18.32 10.95
CA PRO A 303 -15.44 18.40 10.21
C PRO A 303 -14.32 17.62 10.91
N ILE A 304 -13.51 16.90 10.13
CA ILE A 304 -12.32 16.19 10.60
C ILE A 304 -11.08 16.96 10.13
N ILE A 305 -10.13 17.21 11.02
CA ILE A 305 -8.87 17.90 10.69
C ILE A 305 -7.73 16.88 10.71
N LEU A 306 -7.01 16.77 9.59
CA LEU A 306 -5.76 16.02 9.52
C LEU A 306 -4.58 17.00 9.39
N ARG A 307 -3.61 16.93 10.29
CA ARG A 307 -2.41 17.77 10.26
C ARG A 307 -1.24 17.00 9.68
N GLU A 308 -0.26 17.70 9.12
CA GLU A 308 1.04 17.09 8.82
C GLU A 308 1.57 16.42 10.10
N ASP A 309 2.20 15.26 9.95
CA ASP A 309 2.71 14.43 11.06
C ASP A 309 1.64 13.76 11.95
N ASP A 310 0.34 13.87 11.65
CA ASP A 310 -0.64 13.01 12.30
C ASP A 310 -0.49 11.57 11.77
N GLU A 311 -0.40 10.59 12.68
CA GLU A 311 -0.53 9.17 12.32
C GLU A 311 -1.95 8.89 11.80
N PHE A 312 -2.05 8.40 10.56
CA PHE A 312 -3.35 8.15 9.94
C PHE A 312 -3.51 6.76 9.34
N LEU A 313 -2.41 6.05 9.07
CA LEU A 313 -2.47 4.65 8.63
C LEU A 313 -1.63 3.75 9.54
N THR A 314 -2.03 2.49 9.63
CA THR A 314 -1.25 1.40 10.21
C THR A 314 -0.93 0.39 9.12
N VAL A 315 0.35 0.11 8.91
CA VAL A 315 0.85 -0.78 7.85
C VAL A 315 1.40 -2.06 8.45
N GLN A 316 0.92 -3.21 7.95
CA GLN A 316 1.44 -4.54 8.24
C GLN A 316 2.19 -5.08 7.02
N TYR A 317 3.26 -5.83 7.27
CA TYR A 317 4.08 -6.42 6.22
C TYR A 317 3.96 -7.94 6.24
N ILE A 318 3.85 -8.54 5.05
CA ILE A 318 3.62 -9.98 4.89
C ILE A 318 4.57 -10.51 3.83
N THR A 319 5.25 -11.61 4.11
CA THR A 319 6.12 -12.27 3.13
C THR A 319 5.31 -12.99 2.06
N THR A 320 5.78 -12.97 0.82
CA THR A 320 5.27 -13.83 -0.24
C THR A 320 5.86 -15.24 -0.12
N THR A 321 5.18 -16.24 -0.69
CA THR A 321 5.68 -17.63 -0.73
C THR A 321 6.94 -17.79 -1.59
N CYS A 322 7.17 -16.85 -2.50
CA CYS A 322 8.33 -16.81 -3.35
C CYS A 322 8.65 -15.38 -3.78
N ILE A 323 9.92 -15.13 -4.12
CA ILE A 323 10.35 -13.86 -4.71
C ILE A 323 9.57 -13.57 -6.00
N THR A 324 9.14 -12.32 -6.16
CA THR A 324 8.37 -11.88 -7.31
C THR A 324 9.23 -11.05 -8.27
N LYS A 325 8.69 -10.75 -9.46
CA LYS A 325 9.33 -9.82 -10.41
C LYS A 325 9.35 -8.36 -9.92
N GLY A 326 8.70 -8.06 -8.80
CA GLY A 326 8.50 -6.72 -8.28
C GLY A 326 7.48 -5.91 -9.07
N TYR A 327 6.91 -4.90 -8.43
CA TYR A 327 5.96 -3.98 -9.04
C TYR A 327 6.63 -3.14 -10.14
N LYS A 328 6.03 -3.13 -11.33
CA LYS A 328 6.45 -2.33 -12.49
C LYS A 328 5.33 -1.47 -13.06
N GLY A 329 4.28 -1.23 -12.26
CA GLY A 329 3.12 -0.46 -12.68
C GLY A 329 3.38 1.04 -12.71
N ALA A 330 2.40 1.80 -13.19
CA ALA A 330 2.51 3.24 -13.45
C ALA A 330 2.83 4.09 -12.20
N ARG A 331 2.56 3.59 -10.98
CA ARG A 331 2.80 4.31 -9.73
C ARG A 331 4.20 4.12 -9.13
N GLN A 332 5.07 3.39 -9.83
CA GLN A 332 6.40 3.04 -9.34
C GLN A 332 7.28 4.30 -9.26
N LYS A 333 7.94 4.49 -8.13
CA LYS A 333 8.80 5.65 -7.80
C LYS A 333 8.08 7.01 -7.85
N ILE A 334 6.77 7.04 -7.70
CA ILE A 334 6.02 8.30 -7.57
C ILE A 334 6.01 8.72 -6.11
N GLU A 335 6.64 9.86 -5.83
CA GLU A 335 6.74 10.42 -4.47
C GLU A 335 5.89 11.70 -4.30
N LYS A 336 5.25 12.18 -5.37
CA LYS A 336 4.40 13.39 -5.38
C LYS A 336 2.97 13.10 -5.81
N LEU A 337 2.00 13.82 -5.25
CA LEU A 337 0.58 13.52 -5.40
C LEU A 337 0.08 13.77 -6.83
N ASP A 338 0.70 14.72 -7.53
CA ASP A 338 0.40 15.07 -8.92
C ASP A 338 0.56 13.89 -9.89
N GLY A 339 1.54 13.03 -9.64
CA GLY A 339 1.79 11.80 -10.41
C GLY A 339 0.80 10.66 -10.14
N GLN A 340 -0.04 10.75 -9.11
CA GLN A 340 -0.85 9.60 -8.64
C GLN A 340 -2.32 9.60 -9.09
N ILE A 341 -2.85 10.73 -9.59
CA ILE A 341 -4.25 10.84 -10.03
C ILE A 341 -4.44 10.44 -11.50
N TYR A 342 -5.29 9.43 -11.75
CA TYR A 342 -5.70 9.05 -13.11
C TYR A 342 -6.59 10.12 -13.78
N GLY A 343 -6.17 10.67 -14.92
CA GLY A 343 -7.08 11.32 -15.90
C GLY A 343 -8.18 12.23 -15.33
N ASP A 344 -9.36 12.21 -15.94
CA ASP A 344 -10.57 12.96 -15.52
C ASP A 344 -11.21 12.37 -14.25
N SER A 345 -10.43 12.07 -13.20
CA SER A 345 -10.92 11.57 -11.91
C SER A 345 -11.94 12.56 -11.33
N ARG A 346 -13.23 12.28 -11.52
CA ARG A 346 -14.32 13.03 -10.91
C ARG A 346 -14.50 12.53 -9.50
N ILE A 347 -13.73 13.08 -8.57
CA ILE A 347 -14.08 12.99 -7.16
C ILE A 347 -15.33 13.86 -6.99
N HIS A 348 -16.51 13.24 -7.05
CA HIS A 348 -17.77 13.92 -6.86
C HIS A 348 -17.83 14.43 -5.43
N SER A 349 -17.81 15.76 -5.26
CA SER A 349 -18.08 16.34 -3.96
C SER A 349 -19.56 16.16 -3.63
N SER A 350 -19.87 15.90 -2.37
CA SER A 350 -21.24 15.93 -1.83
C SER A 350 -21.95 17.26 -2.04
N SER A 351 -21.30 18.30 -2.57
CA SER A 351 -21.99 19.51 -3.01
C SER A 351 -23.06 19.19 -4.06
N ASP A 352 -22.86 18.19 -4.92
CA ASP A 352 -23.86 17.79 -5.92
C ASP A 352 -24.99 16.99 -5.29
N LEU A 353 -24.68 16.12 -4.31
CA LEU A 353 -25.69 15.40 -3.53
C LEU A 353 -26.52 16.36 -2.67
N ASN A 354 -25.87 17.31 -1.99
CA ASN A 354 -26.54 18.35 -1.19
C ASN A 354 -27.37 19.28 -2.05
N LYS A 355 -26.92 19.63 -3.27
CA LYS A 355 -27.77 20.33 -4.26
C LYS A 355 -28.99 19.51 -4.62
N ALA A 356 -28.84 18.21 -4.89
CA ALA A 356 -29.94 17.32 -5.23
C ALA A 356 -30.94 17.18 -4.05
N VAL A 357 -30.45 16.96 -2.83
CA VAL A 357 -31.27 16.87 -1.60
C VAL A 357 -31.97 18.20 -1.31
N ASN A 358 -31.29 19.34 -1.47
CA ASN A 358 -31.90 20.65 -1.26
C ASN A 358 -32.92 20.99 -2.36
N ALA A 359 -32.68 20.58 -3.60
CA ALA A 359 -33.65 20.68 -4.68
C ALA A 359 -34.89 19.83 -4.38
N TYR A 360 -34.72 18.61 -3.87
CA TYR A 360 -35.80 17.74 -3.43
C TYR A 360 -36.60 18.38 -2.28
N LYS A 361 -35.94 18.89 -1.23
CA LYS A 361 -36.59 19.60 -0.11
C LYS A 361 -37.39 20.82 -0.59
N LYS A 362 -36.82 21.64 -1.49
CA LYS A 362 -37.52 22.79 -2.09
C LYS A 362 -38.73 22.37 -2.93
N GLY A 363 -38.59 21.30 -3.72
CA GLY A 363 -39.69 20.73 -4.50
C GLY A 363 -40.85 20.27 -3.63
N LYS A 364 -40.55 19.54 -2.54
CA LYS A 364 -41.56 19.10 -1.56
C LYS A 364 -42.23 20.29 -0.86
N PHE A 365 -41.48 21.30 -0.43
CA PHE A 365 -42.05 22.52 0.17
C PHE A 365 -43.00 23.24 -0.81
N ALA A 366 -42.60 23.42 -2.06
CA ALA A 366 -43.44 24.04 -3.09
C ALA A 366 -44.73 23.25 -3.35
N PHE A 367 -44.66 21.91 -3.37
CA PHE A 367 -45.83 21.05 -3.47
C PHE A 367 -46.80 21.26 -2.30
N TYR A 368 -46.33 21.22 -1.05
CA TYR A 368 -47.18 21.46 0.13
C TYR A 368 -47.75 22.88 0.18
N ALA A 369 -46.96 23.89 -0.19
CA ALA A 369 -47.43 25.28 -0.26
C ALA A 369 -48.55 25.46 -1.30
N THR A 370 -48.48 24.72 -2.42
CA THR A 370 -49.52 24.73 -3.46
C THR A 370 -50.82 24.08 -2.97
N ILE A 371 -50.72 22.97 -2.22
CA ILE A 371 -51.88 22.32 -1.59
C ILE A 371 -52.53 23.26 -0.57
N ILE A 372 -51.74 23.90 0.30
CA ILE A 372 -52.25 24.84 1.30
C ILE A 372 -52.94 26.04 0.62
N ALA A 373 -52.32 26.60 -0.43
CA ALA A 373 -52.91 27.71 -1.19
C ALA A 373 -54.22 27.30 -1.88
N ALA A 374 -54.31 26.08 -2.44
CA ALA A 374 -55.53 25.56 -3.03
C ALA A 374 -56.65 25.38 -1.99
N VAL A 375 -56.33 24.83 -0.81
CA VAL A 375 -57.29 24.69 0.30
C VAL A 375 -57.79 26.06 0.78
N LEU A 376 -56.89 27.03 0.95
CA LEU A 376 -57.25 28.41 1.32
C LEU A 376 -58.09 29.10 0.24
N SER A 377 -57.79 28.88 -1.04
CA SER A 377 -58.59 29.39 -2.15
C SER A 377 -60.00 28.81 -2.12
N CYS A 378 -60.15 27.49 -1.92
CA CYS A 378 -61.45 26.85 -1.82
C CYS A 378 -62.24 27.36 -0.59
N ALA A 379 -61.58 27.52 0.56
CA ALA A 379 -62.19 28.10 1.75
C ALA A 379 -62.64 29.56 1.52
N GLY A 380 -61.81 30.37 0.85
CA GLY A 380 -62.14 31.75 0.47
C GLY A 380 -63.31 31.84 -0.51
N SER A 381 -63.42 30.92 -1.46
CA SER A 381 -64.58 30.82 -2.36
C SER A 381 -65.86 30.44 -1.62
N ILE A 382 -65.77 29.55 -0.62
CA ILE A 382 -66.91 29.21 0.24
C ILE A 382 -67.33 30.43 1.08
N ILE A 383 -66.38 31.17 1.66
CA ILE A 383 -66.66 32.39 2.44
C ILE A 383 -67.24 33.50 1.55
N GLY A 384 -66.73 33.67 0.33
CA GLY A 384 -67.24 34.62 -0.67
C GLY A 384 -68.66 34.29 -1.15
N SER A 385 -69.02 33.01 -1.20
CA SER A 385 -70.41 32.56 -1.45
C SER A 385 -71.33 32.67 -0.24
N PHE A 386 -70.81 32.92 0.97
CA PHE A 386 -71.57 33.07 2.21
C PHE A 386 -71.68 34.53 2.71
N ALA A 387 -71.63 35.51 1.80
CA ALA A 387 -72.00 36.90 2.08
C ALA A 387 -73.51 37.11 2.32
N THR A 388 -74.26 36.06 2.68
CA THR A 388 -75.66 36.13 3.10
C THR A 388 -75.91 35.10 4.21
N SER A 389 -75.49 35.44 5.44
CA SER A 389 -76.18 35.15 6.72
C SER A 389 -75.22 35.22 7.92
N ASN A 390 -75.21 36.36 8.62
CA ASN A 390 -74.33 36.65 9.77
C ASN A 390 -74.41 35.64 10.95
N LYS A 391 -75.41 34.75 11.01
CA LYS A 391 -75.53 33.73 12.07
C LYS A 391 -74.68 32.47 11.83
N ILE A 392 -74.37 32.14 10.58
CA ILE A 392 -73.57 30.96 10.23
C ILE A 392 -72.08 31.30 10.34
N VAL A 393 -71.70 32.54 10.00
CA VAL A 393 -70.33 33.07 10.10
C VAL A 393 -69.82 33.02 11.55
N ASN A 394 -70.61 33.51 12.52
CA ASN A 394 -70.20 33.47 13.94
C ASN A 394 -70.10 32.05 14.52
N LYS A 395 -70.81 31.07 13.96
CA LYS A 395 -70.71 29.66 14.38
C LYS A 395 -69.47 29.00 13.76
N ALA A 396 -69.18 29.29 12.49
CA ALA A 396 -68.01 28.80 11.79
C ALA A 396 -66.70 29.42 12.34
N GLU A 397 -66.69 30.70 12.72
CA GLU A 397 -65.52 31.34 13.34
C GLU A 397 -65.15 30.71 14.69
N ASN A 398 -66.13 30.41 15.55
CA ASN A 398 -65.88 29.72 16.81
C ASN A 398 -65.40 28.27 16.63
N GLU A 399 -65.88 27.54 15.61
CA GLU A 399 -65.37 26.20 15.28
C GLU A 399 -63.96 26.26 14.67
N ILE A 400 -63.66 27.26 13.83
CA ILE A 400 -62.34 27.48 13.21
C ILE A 400 -61.29 27.87 14.25
N ASP A 401 -61.63 28.72 15.23
CA ASP A 401 -60.69 29.08 16.29
C ASP A 401 -60.44 27.90 17.25
N GLY A 402 -61.43 27.05 17.50
CA GLY A 402 -61.24 25.76 18.17
C GLY A 402 -60.38 24.76 17.38
N TYR A 403 -60.38 24.82 16.04
CA TYR A 403 -59.47 24.05 15.19
C TYR A 403 -58.05 24.64 15.15
N LYS A 404 -57.91 25.98 15.16
CA LYS A 404 -56.59 26.63 15.26
C LYS A 404 -55.90 26.31 16.59
N GLU A 405 -56.63 26.30 17.71
CA GLU A 405 -56.06 25.88 19.00
C GLU A 405 -55.64 24.39 19.00
N LYS A 406 -56.37 23.51 18.32
CA LYS A 406 -56.01 22.09 18.15
C LYS A 406 -54.83 21.85 17.20
N VAL A 407 -54.67 22.67 16.15
CA VAL A 407 -53.55 22.58 15.19
C VAL A 407 -52.26 23.17 15.78
N ILE A 408 -52.36 24.05 16.77
CA ILE A 408 -51.22 24.69 17.45
C ILE A 408 -50.75 23.87 18.68
N SER A 409 -51.53 22.90 19.17
CA SER A 409 -51.16 22.12 20.35
C SER A 409 -49.96 21.17 20.10
N GLU A 410 -49.08 21.07 21.10
CA GLU A 410 -47.90 20.19 21.10
C GLU A 410 -48.24 18.71 20.84
N GLU A 411 -49.44 18.26 21.18
CA GLU A 411 -49.92 16.90 20.89
C GLU A 411 -50.08 16.64 19.39
N PHE A 412 -50.59 17.58 18.59
CA PHE A 412 -50.71 17.40 17.14
C PHE A 412 -49.34 17.37 16.47
N LYS A 413 -48.37 18.16 16.96
CA LYS A 413 -46.98 18.10 16.46
C LYS A 413 -46.33 16.76 16.77
N GLN A 414 -46.54 16.20 17.96
CA GLN A 414 -45.98 14.89 18.32
C GLN A 414 -46.66 13.74 17.55
N ASP A 415 -47.98 13.75 17.43
CA ASP A 415 -48.71 12.71 16.71
C ASP A 415 -48.44 12.76 15.20
N PHE A 416 -48.33 13.96 14.63
CA PHE A 416 -47.87 14.17 13.26
C PHE A 416 -46.41 13.72 13.08
N TYR A 417 -45.51 14.03 14.01
CA TYR A 417 -44.11 13.61 13.93
C TYR A 417 -43.96 12.08 14.01
N GLN A 418 -44.74 11.40 14.86
CA GLN A 418 -44.72 9.94 14.96
C GLN A 418 -45.34 9.25 13.75
N THR A 419 -46.46 9.78 13.24
CA THR A 419 -47.09 9.28 12.02
C THR A 419 -46.18 9.49 10.81
N PHE A 420 -45.55 10.67 10.70
CA PHE A 420 -44.57 10.99 9.66
C PHE A 420 -43.31 10.11 9.73
N LYS A 421 -42.84 9.79 10.94
CA LYS A 421 -41.71 8.88 11.15
C LYS A 421 -42.06 7.45 10.73
N GLN A 422 -43.28 6.99 11.00
CA GLN A 422 -43.75 5.68 10.55
C GLN A 422 -43.95 5.62 9.03
N ASP A 423 -44.51 6.66 8.42
CA ASP A 423 -44.75 6.71 6.98
C ASP A 423 -43.42 6.74 6.21
N ILE A 424 -42.44 7.55 6.63
CA ILE A 424 -41.09 7.52 6.04
C ILE A 424 -40.41 6.17 6.24
N TYR A 425 -40.53 5.57 7.43
CA TYR A 425 -39.97 4.25 7.68
C TYR A 425 -40.59 3.18 6.78
N GLN A 426 -41.89 3.24 6.50
CA GLN A 426 -42.55 2.32 5.57
C GLN A 426 -42.23 2.60 4.10
N GLU A 427 -42.11 3.87 3.69
CA GLU A 427 -41.71 4.25 2.33
C GLU A 427 -40.28 3.77 2.05
N MET A 428 -39.33 4.04 2.95
CA MET A 428 -37.95 3.55 2.84
C MET A 428 -37.88 2.02 2.85
N LYS A 429 -38.67 1.36 3.71
CA LYS A 429 -38.75 -0.11 3.73
C LYS A 429 -39.30 -0.65 2.41
N ASN A 430 -40.28 0.01 1.80
CA ASN A 430 -40.87 -0.39 0.53
C ASN A 430 -39.92 -0.16 -0.65
N GLU A 431 -39.17 0.94 -0.67
CA GLU A 431 -38.13 1.21 -1.68
C GLU A 431 -36.97 0.22 -1.57
N ILE A 432 -36.44 -0.03 -0.37
CA ILE A 432 -35.40 -1.03 -0.14
C ILE A 432 -35.90 -2.43 -0.52
N THR A 433 -37.15 -2.77 -0.20
CA THR A 433 -37.75 -4.06 -0.60
C THR A 433 -37.96 -4.14 -2.11
N ALA A 434 -38.22 -3.03 -2.80
CA ALA A 434 -38.37 -2.98 -4.25
C ALA A 434 -37.02 -3.12 -4.97
N GLU A 435 -35.97 -2.45 -4.49
CA GLU A 435 -34.59 -2.61 -4.97
C GLU A 435 -34.11 -4.06 -4.77
N ILE A 436 -34.25 -4.60 -3.57
CA ILE A 436 -33.86 -6.00 -3.28
C ILE A 436 -34.65 -6.98 -4.16
N LYS A 437 -35.95 -6.75 -4.41
CA LYS A 437 -36.74 -7.59 -5.33
C LYS A 437 -36.30 -7.45 -6.77
N GLN A 438 -35.84 -6.27 -7.19
CA GLN A 438 -35.36 -6.01 -8.54
C GLN A 438 -33.99 -6.66 -8.75
N ASP A 439 -33.10 -6.57 -7.77
CA ASP A 439 -31.79 -7.23 -7.79
C ASP A 439 -31.92 -8.75 -7.77
N ILE A 440 -32.79 -9.31 -6.92
CA ILE A 440 -33.11 -10.75 -6.91
C ILE A 440 -33.71 -11.19 -8.25
N LYS A 441 -34.54 -10.35 -8.90
CA LYS A 441 -35.14 -10.67 -10.19
C LYS A 441 -34.11 -10.64 -11.34
N ILE A 442 -33.14 -9.72 -11.26
CA ILE A 442 -32.00 -9.65 -12.18
C ILE A 442 -31.08 -10.87 -11.98
N GLU A 443 -30.80 -11.27 -10.73
CA GLU A 443 -30.02 -12.47 -10.41
C GLU A 443 -30.71 -13.74 -10.90
N ILE A 444 -32.02 -13.88 -10.70
CA ILE A 444 -32.81 -15.02 -11.19
C ILE A 444 -32.84 -15.05 -12.72
N GLN A 445 -32.98 -13.91 -13.40
CA GLN A 445 -32.92 -13.85 -14.86
C GLN A 445 -31.54 -14.24 -15.40
N ASN A 446 -30.46 -13.79 -14.77
CA ASN A 446 -29.10 -14.17 -15.14
C ASN A 446 -28.84 -15.68 -14.90
N TYR A 447 -29.45 -16.27 -13.86
CA TYR A 447 -29.35 -17.70 -13.59
C TYR A 447 -30.17 -18.56 -14.56
N THR A 448 -31.25 -18.01 -15.14
CA THR A 448 -32.16 -18.75 -16.05
C THR A 448 -31.69 -18.69 -17.50
N TYR A 449 -30.95 -17.65 -17.90
CA TYR A 449 -30.39 -17.49 -19.26
C TYR A 449 -28.92 -17.95 -19.41
N GLY A 450 -28.29 -18.44 -18.35
CA GLY A 450 -26.93 -19.00 -18.36
C GLY A 450 -26.85 -20.53 -18.54
N LYS A 451 -27.96 -21.20 -18.88
CA LYS A 451 -28.01 -22.62 -19.23
C LYS A 451 -28.70 -22.82 -20.58
N GLU A 452 -28.02 -22.42 -21.65
CA GLU A 452 -28.04 -23.11 -22.95
C GLU A 452 -26.63 -23.19 -23.50
#